data_AF-A0A9X1VNU3-F1
#
_entry.id   AF-A0A9X1VNU3-F1
#
_cell.length_a   1.000
_cell.length_b   1.000
_cell.length_c   1.000
_cell.angle_alpha   90.00
_cell.angle_beta   90.00
_cell.angle_gamma   90.00
#
_symmetry.space_group_name_H-M   'P 1'
#
loop_
_entity.id
_entity.type
_entity.pdbx_description
1 polymer ?
#
loop_
_entity_poly.entity_id
_entity_poly.type
_entity_poly.pdbx_seq_one_letter_code
_entity_poly.pdbx_strand_id
1 'polypeptide(L)' 'MLKFVKNYMVSMTGIEIYPLISLLIFFTFFVVLFWWVITAKKEYINTVSHLPLDN' A
#
# COMPACT_ATOMS: atom_id res chain seq x y z
N MET A 1 6.44 -7.73 31.76
CA MET A 1 6.93 -6.51 31.09
C MET A 1 5.87 -5.80 30.22
N LEU A 2 4.96 -6.52 29.56
CA LEU A 2 3.86 -5.92 28.75
C LEU A 2 2.80 -5.12 29.55
N LYS A 3 2.70 -5.31 30.87
CA LYS A 3 1.71 -4.63 31.72
C LYS A 3 1.93 -3.10 31.80
N PHE A 4 3.18 -2.63 31.74
CA PHE A 4 3.48 -1.20 31.83
C PHE A 4 3.03 -0.47 30.56
N VAL A 5 3.38 -0.98 29.38
CA VAL A 5 3.01 -0.37 28.09
C VAL A 5 1.49 -0.33 27.89
N LYS A 6 0.78 -1.38 28.30
CA LYS A 6 -0.69 -1.45 28.20
C LYS A 6 -1.40 -0.34 29.00
N ASN A 7 -0.88 0.00 30.19
CA ASN A 7 -1.47 1.06 31.02
C ASN A 7 -1.27 2.47 30.42
N TYR A 8 -0.16 2.73 29.73
CA TYR A 8 0.06 4.00 29.01
C TYR A 8 -0.76 4.10 27.72
N MET A 9 -0.94 2.99 26.99
CA MET A 9 -1.75 2.99 25.77
C MET A 9 -3.26 3.11 26.06
N VAL A 10 -3.76 2.45 27.10
CA VAL A 10 -5.20 2.48 27.46
C VAL A 10 -5.62 3.82 28.07
N SER A 11 -4.69 4.55 28.71
CA SER A 11 -4.97 5.88 29.26
C SER A 11 -5.00 6.99 28.20
N MET A 12 -4.51 6.71 26.99
CA MET A 12 -4.64 7.59 25.84
C MET A 12 -5.96 7.29 25.11
N THR A 13 -7.03 7.94 25.54
CA THR A 13 -8.33 7.94 24.85
C THR A 13 -8.10 8.24 23.36
N GLY A 14 -8.40 7.28 22.48
CA GLY A 14 -8.21 7.41 21.02
C GLY A 14 -6.95 6.75 20.44
N ILE A 15 -6.14 6.01 21.23
CA ILE A 15 -4.98 5.26 20.70
C ILE A 15 -5.35 4.29 19.57
N GLU A 16 -6.58 3.77 19.59
CA GLU A 16 -7.12 2.80 18.63
C GLU A 16 -7.31 3.39 17.21
N ILE A 17 -7.34 4.72 17.09
CA ILE A 17 -7.47 5.42 15.80
C ILE A 17 -6.17 5.33 15.00
N TYR A 18 -5.01 5.31 15.65
CA TYR A 18 -3.72 5.28 14.96
C TYR A 18 -3.52 4.01 14.11
N PRO A 19 -3.78 2.79 14.62
CA PRO A 19 -3.75 1.58 13.78
C PRO A 19 -4.73 1.61 12.61
N LEU A 20 -5.95 2.12 12.81
CA LEU A 20 -6.97 2.18 11.77
C LEU A 20 -6.58 3.13 10.63
N ILE A 21 -6.08 4.33 10.98
CA ILE A 21 -5.59 5.29 9.98
C ILE A 21 -4.35 4.76 9.26
N SER A 22 -3.42 4.12 9.99
CA SER A 22 -2.24 3.49 9.37
C SER A 22 -2.64 2.44 8.34
N LEU A 23 -3.62 1.59 8.66
CA LEU A 23 -4.15 0.59 7.75
C LEU A 23 -4.79 1.23 6.51
N LEU A 24 -5.60 2.28 6.69
CA LEU A 24 -6.25 2.98 5.58
C LEU A 24 -5.24 3.65 4.65
N ILE A 25 -4.23 4.33 5.20
CA ILE A 25 -3.17 4.97 4.40
C ILE A 25 -2.37 3.91 3.65
N PHE A 26 -1.95 2.84 4.33
CA PHE A 26 -1.21 1.75 3.72
C PHE A 26 -2.02 1.10 2.59
N PHE A 27 -3.27 0.74 2.86
CA PHE A 27 -4.16 0.14 1.87
C PHE A 27 -4.36 1.05 0.65
N THR A 28 -4.66 2.33 0.88
CA THR A 28 -4.88 3.32 -0.20
C THR A 28 -3.62 3.50 -1.05
N PHE A 29 -2.45 3.58 -0.41
CA PHE A 29 -1.17 3.64 -1.11
C PHE A 29 -1.00 2.45 -2.06
N PHE A 30 -1.25 1.23 -1.60
CA PHE A 30 -1.16 0.04 -2.45
C PHE A 30 -2.20 0.02 -3.58
N VAL A 31 -3.44 0.46 -3.32
CA VAL A 31 -4.48 0.56 -4.38
C VAL A 31 -4.02 1.50 -5.50
N VAL A 32 -3.49 2.67 -5.16
CA VAL A 32 -2.94 3.62 -6.14
C VAL A 32 -1.74 3.03 -6.87
N LEU A 33 -0.85 2.34 -6.17
CA LEU A 33 0.32 1.69 -6.76
C LEU A 33 -0.10 0.61 -7.77
N PHE A 34 -1.08 -0.22 -7.44
CA PHE A 34 -1.63 -1.22 -8.37
C PHE A 34 -2.27 -0.56 -9.59
N TRP A 35 -3.02 0.51 -9.40
CA TRP A 35 -3.60 1.27 -10.52
C TRP A 35 -2.52 1.80 -11.46
N TRP A 36 -1.46 2.39 -10.91
CA TRP A 36 -0.33 2.90 -11.68
C TRP A 36 0.41 1.79 -12.43
N VAL A 37 0.69 0.66 -11.76
CA VAL A 37 1.37 -0.50 -12.36
C VAL A 37 0.56 -1.10 -13.51
N ILE A 38 -0.75 -1.27 -13.35
CA ILE A 38 -1.62 -1.82 -14.41
C ILE A 38 -1.64 -0.87 -15.62
N THR A 39 -1.64 0.44 -15.38
CA THR A 39 -1.61 1.44 -16.46
C THR A 39 -0.25 1.47 -17.17
N ALA A 40 0.84 1.53 -16.41
CA ALA A 40 2.21 1.61 -16.95
C ALA A 40 2.63 0.35 -17.73
N LYS A 41 2.18 -0.85 -17.33
CA LYS A 41 2.49 -2.08 -18.05
C LYS A 41 1.94 -2.10 -19.47
N LYS A 42 0.83 -1.42 -19.76
CA LYS A 42 0.19 -1.47 -21.09
C LYS A 42 1.01 -0.76 -22.17
N GLU A 43 1.61 0.38 -21.82
CA GLU A 43 2.42 1.17 -22.77
C GLU A 43 3.73 0.47 -23.12
N TYR A 44 4.39 -0.12 -22.11
CA TYR A 44 5.59 -0.92 -22.32
C TYR A 44 5.28 -2.19 -23.13
N ILE A 45 4.29 -2.99 -22.71
CA ILE A 45 3.90 -4.24 -23.38
C ILE A 45 3.53 -4.00 -24.85
N ASN A 46 2.76 -2.95 -25.16
CA ASN A 46 2.44 -2.63 -26.55
C ASN A 46 3.69 -2.30 -27.37
N THR A 47 4.65 -1.57 -26.80
CA THR A 47 5.86 -1.22 -27.55
C THR A 47 6.71 -2.45 -27.87
N VAL A 48 6.86 -3.38 -26.92
CA VAL A 48 7.59 -4.64 -27.16
C VAL A 48 6.78 -5.68 -27.95
N SER A 49 5.44 -5.65 -27.91
CA SER A 49 4.62 -6.61 -28.67
C SER A 49 4.61 -6.34 -30.18
N HIS A 50 4.95 -5.12 -30.59
CA HIS A 50 5.09 -4.75 -32.00
C HIS A 50 6.55 -4.84 -32.49
N LEU A 51 7.49 -5.17 -31.61
CA LEU A 51 8.83 -5.53 -32.05
C LEU A 51 8.75 -6.91 -32.73
N PRO A 52 9.28 -7.05 -33.95
CA PRO A 52 9.33 -8.35 -34.61
C PRO A 52 10.07 -9.32 -33.69
N LEU A 53 9.42 -10.45 -33.38
CA LEU A 53 9.98 -11.48 -32.49
C LEU A 53 11.00 -12.39 -33.20
N ASP A 54 11.43 -12.03 -34.40
CA ASP A 54 12.34 -12.82 -35.23
C ASP A 54 13.45 -11.94 -35.81
N ASN A 55 14.62 -12.57 -35.97
CA ASN A 55 15.87 -12.00 -36.52
C ASN A 55 15.68 -11.10 -37.74
#